data_AF-A0A498N604-F1
#
_entry.id   AF-A0A498N604-F1
#
_cell.length_a   1.000
_cell.length_b   1.000
_cell.length_c   1.000
_cell.angle_alpha   90.00
_cell.angle_beta   90.00
_cell.angle_gamma   90.00
#
_symmetry.space_group_name_H-M   'P 1'
#
loop_
_entity.id
_entity.type
_entity.pdbx_description
1 polymer ?
#
loop_
_entity_poly.entity_id
_entity_poly.type
_entity_poly.pdbx_seq_one_letter_code
_entity_poly.pdbx_strand_id
1 'polypeptide(L)'
;MSNCISMILPGPHVFLLLIPLGRFTEEEQTAVKIIKETFGENSLKYTMVLFTRGDLLKRKTIEQFLGKPGSALKNLIESCGNRFHVFNNETGDQTQVTDLLQKIDNMVKVNGGSYYSCKMFREMEREIQEQQKKILMEKVEQLNREKEELMNKHKEEKKRMKMKMEEERQNHDKERKRREEEFIEREERYKRDIKEREEQERKILEEMKNEREEWDKKKQQERQRREEEEERRRKIEKETWNEYYEKLKQERERRHREQEELQIKHEKERERMKMKMEKEKQNNEKDWKRREDEYIEREEQYKRDITDIEKQEREIREELKREREEWEKKKQQERQSEEEEKERRRFNELYTGTHEVQHTNSKLNL
;
A
#
# COMPACT_ATOMS: atom_id res chain seq x y z
N MET A 1 25.44 115.18 -13.43
CA MET A 1 26.56 114.71 -12.57
C MET A 1 26.16 113.57 -11.61
N SER A 2 24.86 113.32 -11.38
CA SER A 2 24.35 112.43 -10.32
C SER A 2 24.88 110.99 -10.35
N ASN A 3 24.97 110.35 -11.53
CA ASN A 3 25.48 108.97 -11.64
C ASN A 3 27.00 108.82 -11.44
N CYS A 4 27.78 109.91 -11.61
CA CYS A 4 29.24 109.86 -11.43
C CYS A 4 29.61 109.88 -9.95
N ILE A 5 28.82 110.56 -9.12
CA ILE A 5 29.10 110.78 -7.70
C ILE A 5 29.00 109.47 -6.89
N SER A 6 28.06 108.57 -7.23
CA SER A 6 27.93 107.27 -6.57
C SER A 6 29.06 106.29 -6.93
N MET A 7 29.66 106.42 -8.11
CA MET A 7 30.77 105.56 -8.57
C MET A 7 32.11 105.90 -7.91
N ILE A 8 32.24 107.13 -7.42
CA ILE A 8 33.48 107.62 -6.79
C ILE A 8 33.44 107.53 -5.27
N LEU A 9 32.42 106.90 -4.67
CA LEU A 9 32.39 106.61 -3.24
C LEU A 9 33.47 105.60 -2.85
N PRO A 10 34.11 105.76 -1.67
CA PRO A 10 33.81 106.74 -0.60
C PRO A 10 34.40 108.15 -0.84
N GLY A 11 35.13 108.33 -1.93
CA GLY A 11 35.62 109.61 -2.44
C GLY A 11 36.77 109.44 -3.44
N PRO A 12 37.09 110.46 -4.25
CA PRO A 12 38.21 110.38 -5.20
C PRO A 12 39.57 110.58 -4.53
N HIS A 13 40.61 109.91 -5.02
CA HIS A 13 41.99 110.12 -4.57
C HIS A 13 42.64 111.38 -5.15
N VAL A 14 42.19 111.81 -6.34
CA VAL A 14 42.66 113.02 -7.02
C VAL A 14 41.56 113.62 -7.87
N PHE A 15 41.50 114.94 -7.92
CA PHE A 15 40.82 115.70 -8.96
C PHE A 15 41.87 116.20 -9.96
N LEU A 16 41.80 115.75 -11.21
CA LEU A 16 42.68 116.25 -12.28
C LEU A 16 41.98 117.40 -13.01
N LEU A 17 42.55 118.59 -12.91
CA LEU A 17 42.05 119.77 -13.62
C LEU A 17 42.87 119.98 -14.90
N LEU A 18 42.26 119.69 -16.05
CA LEU A 18 42.94 119.73 -17.34
C LEU A 18 42.93 121.15 -17.92
N ILE A 19 44.11 121.69 -18.24
CA ILE A 19 44.28 123.05 -18.79
C ILE A 19 45.23 123.00 -19.99
N PRO A 20 44.87 123.47 -21.19
CA PRO A 20 45.81 123.55 -22.30
C PRO A 20 46.96 124.54 -22.04
N LEU A 21 48.19 124.20 -22.42
CA LEU A 21 49.33 125.11 -22.28
C LEU A 21 49.08 126.44 -23.00
N GLY A 22 49.34 127.55 -22.29
CA GLY A 22 49.21 128.91 -22.80
C GLY A 22 47.78 129.47 -22.82
N ARG A 23 46.77 128.72 -22.38
CA ARG A 23 45.37 129.17 -22.31
C ARG A 23 44.76 128.89 -20.94
N PHE A 24 44.41 129.97 -20.24
CA PHE A 24 43.59 129.92 -19.02
C PHE A 24 42.51 130.98 -19.14
N THR A 25 41.25 130.54 -19.28
CA THR A 25 40.09 131.38 -19.57
C THR A 25 39.11 131.40 -18.41
N GLU A 26 38.04 132.18 -18.54
CA GLU A 26 36.96 132.24 -17.56
C GLU A 26 36.26 130.89 -17.36
N GLU A 27 36.28 130.01 -18.37
CA GLU A 27 35.73 128.65 -18.28
C GLU A 27 36.50 127.80 -17.26
N GLU A 28 37.84 127.80 -17.31
CA GLU A 28 38.65 127.07 -16.33
C GLU A 28 38.53 127.66 -14.92
N GLN A 29 38.40 128.99 -14.79
CA GLN A 29 38.12 129.63 -13.49
C GLN A 29 36.75 129.20 -12.93
N THR A 30 35.75 129.11 -13.81
CA THR A 30 34.40 128.64 -13.45
C THR A 30 34.43 127.18 -13.02
N ALA A 31 35.20 126.32 -13.69
CA ALA A 31 35.36 124.92 -13.30
C ALA A 31 35.97 124.77 -11.90
N VAL A 32 36.97 125.58 -11.55
CA VAL A 32 37.56 125.61 -10.20
C VAL A 32 36.53 126.04 -9.16
N LYS A 33 35.73 127.06 -9.46
CA LYS A 33 34.65 127.53 -8.58
C LYS A 33 33.62 126.43 -8.34
N ILE A 34 33.18 125.73 -9.39
CA ILE A 34 32.24 124.61 -9.29
C ILE A 34 32.80 123.49 -8.40
N ILE A 35 34.09 123.14 -8.54
CA ILE A 35 34.74 122.12 -7.69
C ILE A 35 34.70 122.55 -6.21
N LYS A 36 35.02 123.80 -5.90
CA LYS A 36 34.98 124.34 -4.52
C LYS A 36 33.56 124.38 -3.96
N GLU A 37 32.59 124.82 -4.73
CA GLU A 37 31.19 124.90 -4.30
C GLU A 37 30.58 123.51 -4.09
N THR A 38 30.92 122.55 -4.96
CA THR A 38 30.36 121.19 -4.92
C THR A 38 31.02 120.34 -3.83
N PHE A 39 32.35 120.36 -3.78
CA PHE A 39 33.13 119.45 -2.94
C PHE A 39 33.65 120.13 -1.68
N GLY A 40 33.68 121.46 -1.60
CA GLY A 40 34.24 122.26 -0.51
C GLY A 40 35.66 122.76 -0.82
N GLU A 41 36.11 123.81 -0.14
CA GLU A 41 37.44 124.43 -0.35
C GLU A 41 38.61 123.44 -0.18
N ASN A 42 38.46 122.46 0.72
CA ASN A 42 39.49 121.43 0.93
C ASN A 42 39.68 120.48 -0.26
N SER A 43 38.78 120.47 -1.25
CA SER A 43 38.93 119.67 -2.48
C SER A 43 40.18 120.05 -3.26
N LEU A 44 40.63 121.31 -3.18
CA LEU A 44 41.86 121.75 -3.81
C LEU A 44 43.11 121.08 -3.23
N LYS A 45 43.06 120.58 -1.99
CA LYS A 45 44.14 119.78 -1.39
C LYS A 45 44.34 118.45 -2.12
N TYR A 46 43.33 117.96 -2.82
CA TYR A 46 43.36 116.74 -3.63
C TYR A 46 43.29 117.04 -5.13
N THR A 47 43.43 118.32 -5.52
CA THR A 47 43.42 118.74 -6.92
C THR A 47 44.84 118.92 -7.44
N MET A 48 45.08 118.42 -8.65
CA MET A 48 46.32 118.61 -9.40
C MET A 48 45.99 119.18 -10.78
N VAL A 49 46.74 120.21 -11.18
CA VAL A 49 46.59 120.80 -12.51
C VAL A 49 47.34 119.95 -13.53
N LEU A 50 46.64 119.45 -14.53
CA LEU A 50 47.21 118.69 -15.64
C LEU A 50 47.26 119.58 -16.88
N PHE A 51 48.44 120.07 -17.21
CA PHE A 51 48.63 120.83 -18.44
C PHE A 51 48.63 119.89 -19.65
N THR A 52 47.80 120.18 -20.63
CA THR A 52 47.76 119.45 -21.91
C THR A 52 48.45 120.24 -23.02
N ARG A 53 48.73 119.59 -24.16
CA ARG A 53 49.52 120.17 -25.27
C ARG A 53 50.97 120.47 -24.88
N GLY A 54 51.59 119.54 -24.13
CA GLY A 54 52.99 119.62 -23.70
C GLY A 54 54.01 119.83 -24.84
N ASP A 55 53.66 119.45 -26.06
CA ASP A 55 54.42 119.70 -27.29
C ASP A 55 54.72 121.20 -27.52
N LEU A 56 53.85 122.10 -27.05
CA LEU A 56 54.00 123.56 -27.17
C LEU A 56 55.12 124.13 -26.28
N LEU A 57 55.62 123.35 -25.31
CA LEU A 57 56.69 123.77 -24.41
C LEU A 57 58.02 123.95 -25.15
N LYS A 58 58.30 123.14 -26.20
CA LYS A 58 59.54 123.17 -27.01
C LYS A 58 60.81 123.36 -26.16
N ARG A 59 61.48 124.53 -26.26
CA ARG A 59 62.71 124.88 -25.50
C ARG A 59 62.46 125.79 -24.29
N LYS A 60 61.21 126.06 -23.95
CA LYS A 60 60.82 126.89 -22.81
C LYS A 60 60.59 125.99 -21.59
N THR A 61 60.66 126.56 -20.39
CA THR A 61 60.32 125.81 -19.17
C THR A 61 58.86 126.05 -18.80
N ILE A 62 58.23 125.12 -18.08
CA ILE A 62 56.83 125.26 -17.65
C ILE A 62 56.62 126.50 -16.78
N GLU A 63 57.61 126.88 -15.98
CA GLU A 63 57.60 128.08 -15.13
C GLU A 63 57.37 129.35 -15.93
N GLN A 64 57.87 129.42 -17.18
CA GLN A 64 57.66 130.55 -18.07
C GLN A 64 56.19 130.68 -18.54
N PHE A 65 55.40 129.62 -18.43
CA PHE A 65 53.98 129.58 -18.79
C PHE A 65 53.03 129.71 -17.60
N LEU A 66 53.52 129.63 -16.36
CA LEU A 66 52.67 129.72 -15.16
C LEU A 66 52.19 131.15 -14.85
N GLY A 67 52.57 132.12 -15.68
CA GLY A 67 52.21 133.53 -15.51
C GLY A 67 53.03 134.25 -14.43
N LYS A 68 52.77 135.55 -14.27
CA LYS A 68 53.38 136.38 -13.22
C LYS A 68 52.66 136.15 -11.86
N PRO A 69 53.33 136.44 -10.72
CA PRO A 69 52.66 136.47 -9.43
C PRO A 69 51.37 137.30 -9.47
N GLY A 70 50.30 136.79 -8.85
CA GLY A 70 48.98 137.42 -8.84
C GLY A 70 48.09 137.13 -10.06
N SER A 71 48.60 136.47 -11.11
CA SER A 71 47.76 136.02 -12.23
C SER A 71 46.82 134.89 -11.81
N ALA A 72 45.65 134.81 -12.45
CA ALA A 72 44.62 133.84 -12.06
C ALA A 72 45.09 132.37 -12.16
N LEU A 73 45.90 132.03 -13.17
CA LEU A 73 46.53 130.70 -13.31
C LEU A 73 47.54 130.43 -12.18
N LYS A 74 48.38 131.42 -11.83
CA LYS A 74 49.36 131.27 -10.75
C LYS A 74 48.68 131.05 -9.40
N ASN A 75 47.64 131.83 -9.11
CA ASN A 75 46.84 131.71 -7.88
C ASN A 75 46.17 130.33 -7.77
N LEU A 76 45.68 129.78 -8.89
CA LEU A 76 45.12 128.43 -8.95
C LEU A 76 46.18 127.37 -8.58
N ILE A 77 47.35 127.42 -9.21
CA ILE A 77 48.44 126.46 -8.95
C ILE A 77 48.87 126.51 -7.48
N GLU A 78 49.00 127.72 -6.93
CA GLU A 78 49.31 127.93 -5.51
C GLU A 78 48.22 127.36 -4.60
N SER A 79 46.94 127.59 -4.93
CA SER A 79 45.80 127.02 -4.20
C SER A 79 45.76 125.48 -4.27
N CYS A 80 46.28 124.91 -5.35
CA CYS A 80 46.52 123.48 -5.52
C CYS A 80 47.86 123.01 -4.91
N GLY A 81 48.51 123.80 -4.04
CA GLY A 81 49.75 123.40 -3.36
C GLY A 81 50.95 123.26 -4.30
N ASN A 82 50.99 124.04 -5.39
CA ASN A 82 51.98 123.94 -6.46
C ASN A 82 52.03 122.57 -7.16
N ARG A 83 50.93 121.81 -7.13
CA ARG A 83 50.83 120.51 -7.79
C ARG A 83 50.36 120.66 -9.23
N PHE A 84 51.28 120.43 -10.16
CA PHE A 84 50.97 120.33 -11.57
C PHE A 84 51.82 119.28 -12.30
N HIS A 85 51.31 118.85 -13.45
CA HIS A 85 52.00 117.94 -14.36
C HIS A 85 51.76 118.40 -15.80
N VAL A 86 52.74 118.21 -16.69
CA VAL A 86 52.61 118.56 -18.11
C VAL A 86 52.55 117.28 -18.90
N PHE A 87 51.50 117.13 -19.71
CA PHE A 87 51.21 115.94 -20.47
C PHE A 87 51.23 116.24 -21.96
N ASN A 88 51.98 115.43 -22.73
CA ASN A 88 52.00 115.50 -24.18
C ASN A 88 51.16 114.38 -24.78
N ASN A 89 49.98 114.73 -25.27
CA ASN A 89 49.03 113.78 -25.85
C ASN A 89 49.44 113.30 -27.26
N GLU A 90 50.46 113.88 -27.89
CA GLU A 90 50.93 113.47 -29.22
C GLU A 90 52.00 112.37 -29.17
N THR A 91 52.50 112.04 -27.96
CA THR A 91 53.54 111.02 -27.76
C THR A 91 52.97 109.79 -27.09
N GLY A 92 53.38 108.60 -27.55
CA GLY A 92 53.10 107.32 -26.86
C GLY A 92 53.99 107.05 -25.64
N ASP A 93 54.60 108.08 -25.06
CA ASP A 93 55.55 107.97 -23.96
C ASP A 93 54.83 107.65 -22.65
N GLN A 94 54.95 106.41 -22.20
CA GLN A 94 54.32 105.94 -20.96
C GLN A 94 54.99 106.49 -19.69
N THR A 95 56.20 107.06 -19.78
CA THR A 95 56.87 107.63 -18.60
C THR A 95 56.09 108.79 -18.00
N GLN A 96 55.38 109.57 -18.82
CA GLN A 96 54.51 110.68 -18.37
C GLN A 96 53.38 110.19 -17.46
N VAL A 97 52.82 109.00 -17.73
CA VAL A 97 51.78 108.39 -16.90
C VAL A 97 52.36 107.95 -15.56
N THR A 98 53.51 107.28 -15.58
CA THR A 98 54.21 106.86 -14.35
C THR A 98 54.56 108.05 -13.46
N ASP A 99 55.09 109.12 -14.05
CA ASP A 99 55.43 110.36 -13.35
C ASP A 99 54.19 111.06 -12.77
N LEU A 100 53.07 111.05 -13.51
CA LEU A 100 51.79 111.57 -13.02
C LEU A 100 51.29 110.76 -11.82
N LEU A 101 51.28 109.43 -11.91
CA LEU A 101 50.86 108.55 -10.81
C LEU A 101 51.74 108.72 -9.58
N GLN A 102 53.06 108.83 -9.75
CA GLN A 102 53.98 109.08 -8.63
C GLN A 102 53.70 110.42 -7.95
N LYS A 103 53.38 111.48 -8.72
CA LYS A 103 52.95 112.77 -8.16
C LYS A 103 51.62 112.66 -7.42
N ILE A 104 50.67 111.87 -7.93
CA ILE A 104 49.38 111.61 -7.28
C ILE A 104 49.59 110.87 -5.96
N ASP A 105 50.39 109.80 -5.94
CA ASP A 105 50.69 109.05 -4.72
C ASP A 105 51.37 109.92 -3.66
N ASN A 106 52.31 110.77 -4.07
CA ASN A 106 52.95 111.73 -3.17
C ASN A 106 51.93 112.72 -2.60
N MET A 107 51.01 113.22 -3.43
CA MET A 107 49.93 114.09 -2.97
C MET A 107 49.02 113.38 -1.95
N VAL A 108 48.59 112.16 -2.24
CA VAL A 108 47.72 111.37 -1.35
C VAL A 108 48.43 111.08 -0.02
N LYS A 109 49.71 110.71 -0.04
CA LYS A 109 50.53 110.52 1.17
C LYS A 109 50.62 111.79 2.02
N VAL A 110 50.87 112.95 1.41
CA VAL A 110 50.89 114.25 2.10
C VAL A 110 49.52 114.58 2.71
N ASN A 111 48.43 114.14 2.08
CA ASN A 111 47.08 114.31 2.59
C ASN A 111 46.65 113.22 3.61
N GLY A 112 47.57 112.41 4.14
CA GLY A 112 47.30 111.41 5.16
C GLY A 112 47.00 110.00 4.63
N GLY A 113 47.25 109.74 3.34
CA GLY A 113 47.14 108.40 2.75
C GLY A 113 45.71 107.94 2.46
N SER A 114 44.73 108.85 2.48
CA SER A 114 43.31 108.53 2.25
C SER A 114 42.74 109.30 1.06
N TYR A 115 41.53 108.93 0.64
CA TYR A 115 40.77 109.62 -0.40
C TYR A 115 40.15 110.93 0.11
N TYR A 116 39.74 111.81 -0.81
CA TYR A 116 39.01 113.01 -0.45
C TYR A 116 37.60 112.67 0.05
N SER A 117 37.26 113.08 1.27
CA SER A 117 35.92 112.89 1.85
C SER A 117 35.27 114.22 2.20
N CYS A 118 34.02 114.42 1.77
CA CYS A 118 33.18 115.54 2.15
C CYS A 118 31.84 115.07 2.72
N LYS A 119 31.01 116.00 3.21
CA LYS A 119 29.70 115.69 3.80
C LYS A 119 28.82 114.89 2.83
N MET A 120 28.77 115.31 1.56
CA MET A 120 28.00 114.64 0.51
C MET A 120 28.40 113.17 0.33
N PHE A 121 29.70 112.85 0.25
CA PHE A 121 30.14 111.47 0.09
C PHE A 121 29.80 110.59 1.30
N ARG A 122 29.98 111.11 2.52
CA ARG A 122 29.63 110.38 3.75
C ARG A 122 28.13 110.11 3.88
N GLU A 123 27.29 111.06 3.46
CA GLU A 123 25.83 110.89 3.48
C GLU A 123 25.40 109.83 2.46
N MET A 124 25.90 109.91 1.23
CA MET A 124 25.58 108.93 0.20
C MET A 124 26.09 107.52 0.54
N GLU A 125 27.28 107.39 1.13
CA GLU A 125 27.80 106.10 1.62
C GLU A 125 26.89 105.50 2.71
N ARG A 126 26.43 106.34 3.67
CA ARG A 126 25.48 105.90 4.70
C ARG A 126 24.15 105.46 4.11
N GLU A 127 23.62 106.19 3.13
CA GLU A 127 22.37 105.81 2.46
C GLU A 127 22.49 104.45 1.76
N ILE A 128 23.60 104.20 1.05
CA ILE A 128 23.86 102.90 0.41
C ILE A 128 23.98 101.79 1.47
N GLN A 129 24.72 102.03 2.55
CA GLN A 129 24.86 101.07 3.65
C GLN A 129 23.51 100.76 4.32
N GLU A 130 22.67 101.79 4.55
CA GLU A 130 21.36 101.61 5.16
C GLU A 130 20.40 100.85 4.24
N GLN A 131 20.41 101.14 2.94
CA GLN A 131 19.64 100.39 1.95
C GLN A 131 20.08 98.92 1.88
N GLN A 132 21.38 98.66 1.84
CA GLN A 132 21.92 97.29 1.88
C GLN A 132 21.50 96.54 3.15
N LYS A 133 21.52 97.22 4.31
CA LYS A 133 21.07 96.66 5.57
C LYS A 133 19.58 96.34 5.57
N LYS A 134 18.73 97.21 5.02
CA LYS A 134 17.28 96.98 4.87
C LYS A 134 17.01 95.75 4.00
N ILE A 135 17.63 95.67 2.83
CA ILE A 135 17.52 94.52 1.92
C ILE A 135 17.96 93.22 2.62
N LEU A 136 19.06 93.26 3.36
CA LEU A 136 19.55 92.10 4.11
C LEU A 136 18.55 91.68 5.20
N MET A 137 18.01 92.63 5.96
CA MET A 137 17.03 92.35 7.01
C MET A 137 15.74 91.74 6.45
N GLU A 138 15.21 92.29 5.35
CA GLU A 138 14.03 91.74 4.66
C GLU A 138 14.27 90.30 4.20
N LYS A 139 15.46 90.02 3.66
CA LYS A 139 15.83 88.67 3.21
C LYS A 139 15.94 87.67 4.37
N VAL A 140 16.50 88.10 5.50
CA VAL A 140 16.56 87.27 6.72
C VAL A 140 15.16 86.97 7.24
N GLU A 141 14.27 87.97 7.26
CA GLU A 141 12.90 87.79 7.72
C GLU A 141 12.12 86.84 6.80
N GLN A 142 12.30 86.96 5.47
CA GLN A 142 11.73 86.03 4.51
C GLN A 142 12.22 84.59 4.71
N LEU A 143 13.52 84.37 4.88
CA LEU A 143 14.08 83.05 5.14
C LEU A 143 13.55 82.43 6.44
N ASN A 144 13.36 83.24 7.48
CA ASN A 144 12.77 82.77 8.73
C ASN A 144 11.30 82.33 8.55
N ARG A 145 10.50 83.09 7.80
CA ARG A 145 9.12 82.70 7.45
C ARG A 145 9.09 81.38 6.67
N GLU A 146 9.88 81.26 5.62
CA GLU A 146 9.96 80.03 4.80
C GLU A 146 10.41 78.81 5.64
N LYS A 147 11.37 79.00 6.55
CA LYS A 147 11.82 77.94 7.47
C LYS A 147 10.70 77.49 8.42
N GLU A 148 9.92 78.43 8.97
CA GLU A 148 8.81 78.11 9.87
C GLU A 148 7.70 77.35 9.14
N GLU A 149 7.32 77.79 7.93
CA GLU A 149 6.35 77.09 7.09
C GLU A 149 6.80 75.66 6.77
N LEU A 150 8.09 75.48 6.43
CA LEU A 150 8.65 74.16 6.15
C LEU A 150 8.64 73.26 7.38
N MET A 151 8.99 73.79 8.56
CA MET A 151 8.92 73.04 9.82
C MET A 151 7.49 72.62 10.16
N ASN A 152 6.51 73.49 9.93
CA ASN A 152 5.10 73.20 10.15
C ASN A 152 4.59 72.11 9.18
N LYS A 153 4.92 72.19 7.89
CA LYS A 153 4.61 71.14 6.90
C LYS A 153 5.20 69.80 7.31
N HIS A 154 6.48 69.78 7.69
CA HIS A 154 7.16 68.55 8.13
C HIS A 154 6.52 67.96 9.39
N LYS A 155 6.10 68.80 10.35
CA LYS A 155 5.41 68.36 11.56
C LYS A 155 4.05 67.72 11.25
N GLU A 156 3.28 68.31 10.34
CA GLU A 156 1.98 67.78 9.92
C GLU A 156 2.13 66.48 9.11
N GLU A 157 3.11 66.38 8.21
CA GLU A 157 3.43 65.13 7.51
C GLU A 157 3.82 64.02 8.48
N LYS A 158 4.67 64.31 9.46
CA LYS A 158 5.09 63.35 10.49
C LYS A 158 3.89 62.86 11.32
N LYS A 159 2.95 63.76 11.67
CA LYS A 159 1.70 63.37 12.34
C LYS A 159 0.84 62.47 11.45
N ARG A 160 0.65 62.83 10.18
CA ARG A 160 -0.13 62.02 9.21
C ARG A 160 0.47 60.63 9.03
N MET A 161 1.79 60.54 8.88
CA MET A 161 2.49 59.26 8.74
C MET A 161 2.35 58.42 10.02
N LYS A 162 2.44 59.04 11.20
CA LYS A 162 2.23 58.36 12.48
C LYS A 162 0.80 57.80 12.61
N MET A 163 -0.22 58.55 12.18
CA MET A 163 -1.61 58.06 12.17
C MET A 163 -1.78 56.87 11.23
N LYS A 164 -1.23 56.94 10.00
CA LYS A 164 -1.29 55.82 9.04
C LYS A 164 -0.61 54.56 9.58
N MET A 165 0.58 54.69 10.17
CA MET A 165 1.30 53.57 10.78
C MET A 165 0.50 52.92 11.92
N GLU A 166 -0.20 53.73 12.72
CA GLU A 166 -1.04 53.22 13.81
C GLU A 166 -2.30 52.52 13.27
N GLU A 167 -2.93 53.08 12.24
CA GLU A 167 -4.07 52.47 11.55
C GLU A 167 -3.70 51.13 10.90
N GLU A 168 -2.54 51.05 10.22
CA GLU A 168 -2.02 49.80 9.67
C GLU A 168 -1.71 48.76 10.75
N ARG A 169 -1.19 49.17 11.92
CA ARG A 169 -1.00 48.28 13.07
C ARG A 169 -2.32 47.74 13.58
N GLN A 170 -3.32 48.61 13.75
CA GLN A 170 -4.65 48.20 14.20
C GLN A 170 -5.33 47.25 13.21
N ASN A 171 -5.18 47.49 11.91
CA ASN A 171 -5.69 46.59 10.88
C ASN A 171 -4.97 45.24 10.90
N HIS A 172 -3.64 45.22 11.02
CA HIS A 172 -2.88 43.98 11.20
C HIS A 172 -3.30 43.19 12.45
N ASP A 173 -3.51 43.88 13.58
CA ASP A 173 -3.93 43.24 14.83
C ASP A 173 -5.36 42.67 14.72
N LYS A 174 -6.29 43.42 14.09
CA LYS A 174 -7.65 42.93 13.81
C LYS A 174 -7.63 41.72 12.89
N GLU A 175 -6.83 41.76 11.82
CA GLU A 175 -6.73 40.64 10.89
C GLU A 175 -6.06 39.42 11.52
N ARG A 176 -5.04 39.62 12.36
CA ARG A 176 -4.42 38.54 13.14
C ARG A 176 -5.46 37.86 14.04
N LYS A 177 -6.25 38.65 14.81
CA LYS A 177 -7.31 38.11 15.67
C LYS A 177 -8.37 37.34 14.88
N ARG A 178 -8.83 37.89 13.74
CA ARG A 178 -9.80 37.21 12.88
C ARG A 178 -9.28 35.85 12.40
N ARG A 179 -8.02 35.79 11.95
CA ARG A 179 -7.39 34.52 11.52
C ARG A 179 -7.23 33.52 12.66
N GLU A 180 -6.95 33.99 13.87
CA GLU A 180 -6.85 33.15 15.07
C GLU A 180 -8.22 32.57 15.45
N GLU A 181 -9.28 33.39 15.44
CA GLU A 181 -10.65 32.93 15.66
C GLU A 181 -11.10 31.91 14.60
N GLU A 182 -10.85 32.19 13.31
CA GLU A 182 -11.12 31.25 12.20
C GLU A 182 -10.37 29.92 12.38
N PHE A 183 -9.13 29.96 12.88
CA PHE A 183 -8.34 28.77 13.16
C PHE A 183 -8.93 27.96 14.32
N ILE A 184 -9.28 28.61 15.43
CA ILE A 184 -9.90 27.97 16.59
C ILE A 184 -11.24 27.33 16.21
N GLU A 185 -12.09 28.03 15.46
CA GLU A 185 -13.37 27.51 15.01
C GLU A 185 -13.20 26.26 14.12
N ARG A 186 -12.20 26.29 13.23
CA ARG A 186 -11.86 25.15 12.38
C ARG A 186 -11.36 23.96 13.17
N GLU A 187 -10.48 24.15 14.15
CA GLU A 187 -10.01 23.07 15.03
C GLU A 187 -11.17 22.45 15.81
N GLU A 188 -12.06 23.27 16.38
CA GLU A 188 -13.24 22.78 17.11
C GLU A 188 -14.19 22.01 16.19
N ARG A 189 -14.36 22.45 14.94
CA ARG A 189 -15.10 21.70 13.92
C ARG A 189 -14.46 20.34 13.64
N TYR A 190 -13.15 20.28 13.42
CA TYR A 190 -12.45 19.01 13.21
C TYR A 190 -12.59 18.06 14.40
N LYS A 191 -12.47 18.56 15.63
CA LYS A 191 -12.67 17.74 16.84
C LYS A 191 -14.09 17.15 16.91
N ARG A 192 -15.12 17.92 16.53
CA ARG A 192 -16.50 17.44 16.45
C ARG A 192 -16.64 16.35 15.39
N ASP A 193 -16.15 16.60 14.18
CA ASP A 193 -16.23 15.65 13.06
C ASP A 193 -15.53 14.31 13.41
N ILE A 194 -14.38 14.36 14.09
CA ILE A 194 -13.67 13.15 14.56
C ILE A 194 -14.50 12.39 15.59
N LYS A 195 -15.02 13.09 16.62
CA LYS A 195 -15.86 12.45 17.65
C LYS A 195 -17.10 11.79 17.06
N GLU A 196 -17.74 12.43 16.09
CA GLU A 196 -18.91 11.90 15.41
C GLU A 196 -18.57 10.65 14.61
N ARG A 197 -17.45 10.65 13.86
CA ARG A 197 -16.96 9.45 13.15
C ARG A 197 -16.66 8.30 14.11
N GLU A 198 -15.93 8.56 15.19
CA GLU A 198 -15.64 7.53 16.20
C GLU A 198 -16.93 6.96 16.81
N GLU A 199 -17.96 7.78 17.03
CA GLU A 199 -19.25 7.32 17.53
C GLU A 199 -20.00 6.47 16.50
N GLN A 200 -19.98 6.86 15.22
CA GLN A 200 -20.54 6.07 14.13
C GLN A 200 -19.83 4.72 14.00
N GLU A 201 -18.50 4.70 14.04
CA GLU A 201 -17.70 3.47 14.01
C GLU A 201 -18.01 2.56 15.19
N ARG A 202 -18.16 3.11 16.41
CA ARG A 202 -18.58 2.34 17.59
C ARG A 202 -19.97 1.72 17.40
N LYS A 203 -20.93 2.44 16.82
CA LYS A 203 -22.28 1.93 16.54
C LYS A 203 -22.23 0.78 15.53
N ILE A 204 -21.51 0.95 14.43
CA ILE A 204 -21.33 -0.10 13.40
C ILE A 204 -20.68 -1.33 14.02
N LEU A 205 -19.64 -1.15 14.85
CA LEU A 205 -18.94 -2.27 15.48
C LEU A 205 -19.85 -3.05 16.44
N GLU A 206 -20.69 -2.35 17.22
CA GLU A 206 -21.65 -2.99 18.13
C GLU A 206 -22.76 -3.71 17.35
N GLU A 207 -23.25 -3.13 16.24
CA GLU A 207 -24.19 -3.79 15.34
C GLU A 207 -23.60 -5.09 14.75
N MET A 208 -22.39 -5.03 14.19
CA MET A 208 -21.69 -6.21 13.65
C MET A 208 -21.47 -7.29 14.71
N LYS A 209 -21.18 -6.88 15.96
CA LYS A 209 -21.03 -7.81 17.08
C LYS A 209 -22.35 -8.50 17.41
N ASN A 210 -23.44 -7.75 17.51
CA ASN A 210 -24.77 -8.30 17.77
C ASN A 210 -25.21 -9.27 16.66
N GLU A 211 -25.00 -8.91 15.40
CA GLU A 211 -25.29 -9.79 14.25
C GLU A 211 -24.49 -11.10 14.30
N ARG A 212 -23.20 -11.01 14.65
CA ARG A 212 -22.35 -12.19 14.82
C ARG A 212 -22.84 -13.09 15.95
N GLU A 213 -23.20 -12.51 17.10
CA GLU A 213 -23.75 -13.26 18.23
C GLU A 213 -25.08 -13.95 17.88
N GLU A 214 -25.95 -13.27 17.13
CA GLU A 214 -27.20 -13.87 16.63
C GLU A 214 -26.93 -15.01 15.64
N TRP A 215 -25.98 -14.82 14.73
CA TRP A 215 -25.61 -15.83 13.75
C TRP A 215 -25.02 -17.08 14.45
N ASP A 216 -24.15 -16.89 15.45
CA ASP A 216 -23.58 -17.97 16.24
C ASP A 216 -24.67 -18.73 17.02
N LYS A 217 -25.65 -18.02 17.62
CA LYS A 217 -26.82 -18.64 18.27
C LYS A 217 -27.63 -19.48 17.28
N LYS A 218 -27.95 -18.94 16.10
CA LYS A 218 -28.68 -19.67 15.03
C LYS A 218 -27.91 -20.90 14.58
N LYS A 219 -26.60 -20.77 14.39
CA LYS A 219 -25.72 -21.87 13.99
C LYS A 219 -25.66 -22.97 15.05
N GLN A 220 -25.64 -22.60 16.32
CA GLN A 220 -25.66 -23.55 17.42
C GLN A 220 -27.01 -24.26 17.54
N GLN A 221 -28.12 -23.54 17.39
CA GLN A 221 -29.47 -24.14 17.33
C GLN A 221 -29.60 -25.11 16.16
N GLU A 222 -29.11 -24.75 14.97
CA GLU A 222 -29.12 -25.62 13.80
C GLU A 222 -28.26 -26.88 14.01
N ARG A 223 -27.10 -26.76 14.66
CA ARG A 223 -26.27 -27.90 15.04
C ARG A 223 -27.02 -28.84 16.00
N GLN A 224 -27.63 -28.30 17.05
CA GLN A 224 -28.42 -29.08 18.01
C GLN A 224 -29.58 -29.79 17.33
N ARG A 225 -30.32 -29.12 16.45
CA ARG A 225 -31.40 -29.73 15.66
C ARG A 225 -30.91 -30.90 14.81
N ARG A 226 -29.74 -30.77 14.17
CA ARG A 226 -29.13 -31.86 13.38
C ARG A 226 -28.70 -33.03 14.26
N GLU A 227 -28.08 -32.75 15.40
CA GLU A 227 -27.68 -33.78 16.37
C GLU A 227 -28.91 -34.54 16.90
N GLU A 228 -29.99 -33.83 17.27
CA GLU A 228 -31.26 -34.44 17.67
C GLU A 228 -31.91 -35.27 16.54
N GLU A 229 -31.88 -34.77 15.31
CA GLU A 229 -32.41 -35.49 14.14
C GLU A 229 -31.59 -36.75 13.86
N GLU A 230 -30.26 -36.67 13.92
CA GLU A 230 -29.37 -37.82 13.79
C GLU A 230 -29.60 -38.84 14.91
N GLU A 231 -29.77 -38.39 16.16
CA GLU A 231 -30.06 -39.28 17.27
C GLU A 231 -31.41 -39.99 17.10
N ARG A 232 -32.45 -39.27 16.66
CA ARG A 232 -33.74 -39.86 16.29
C ARG A 232 -33.59 -40.88 15.17
N ARG A 233 -32.83 -40.57 14.12
CA ARG A 233 -32.55 -41.51 13.03
C ARG A 233 -31.83 -42.75 13.52
N ARG A 234 -30.78 -42.62 14.33
CA ARG A 234 -30.07 -43.76 14.94
C ARG A 234 -30.99 -44.60 15.81
N LYS A 235 -31.93 -43.98 16.54
CA LYS A 235 -32.91 -44.69 17.36
C LYS A 235 -33.88 -45.50 16.51
N ILE A 236 -34.46 -44.88 15.47
CA ILE A 236 -35.34 -45.56 14.51
C ILE A 236 -34.59 -46.70 13.80
N GLU A 237 -33.36 -46.45 13.36
CA GLU A 237 -32.50 -47.46 12.73
C GLU A 237 -32.23 -48.63 13.69
N LYS A 238 -31.90 -48.35 14.96
CA LYS A 238 -31.71 -49.37 15.98
C LYS A 238 -32.99 -50.19 16.22
N GLU A 239 -34.14 -49.54 16.32
CA GLU A 239 -35.44 -50.20 16.52
C GLU A 239 -35.79 -51.09 15.32
N THR A 240 -35.63 -50.59 14.10
CA THR A 240 -35.87 -51.36 12.86
C THR A 240 -34.93 -52.57 12.73
N TRP A 241 -33.64 -52.42 13.04
CA TRP A 241 -32.70 -53.55 13.10
C TRP A 241 -33.09 -54.56 14.17
N ASN A 242 -33.50 -54.12 15.37
CA ASN A 242 -33.96 -55.01 16.43
C ASN A 242 -35.18 -55.83 15.99
N GLU A 243 -36.18 -55.20 15.37
CA GLU A 243 -37.34 -55.90 14.82
C GLU A 243 -36.93 -56.94 13.76
N TYR A 244 -36.00 -56.58 12.86
CA TYR A 244 -35.46 -57.50 11.87
C TYR A 244 -34.75 -58.69 12.52
N TYR A 245 -33.90 -58.45 13.53
CA TYR A 245 -33.21 -59.51 14.26
C TYR A 245 -34.17 -60.46 14.98
N GLU A 246 -35.23 -59.94 15.61
CA GLU A 246 -36.25 -60.78 16.25
C GLU A 246 -37.01 -61.64 15.24
N LYS A 247 -37.41 -61.07 14.09
CA LYS A 247 -38.01 -61.88 13.00
C LYS A 247 -37.07 -62.98 12.52
N LEU A 248 -35.79 -62.67 12.38
CA LEU A 248 -34.79 -63.62 11.90
C LEU A 248 -34.48 -64.70 12.95
N LYS A 249 -34.60 -64.37 14.24
CA LYS A 249 -34.54 -65.32 15.35
C LYS A 249 -35.75 -66.27 15.32
N GLN A 250 -36.98 -65.73 15.22
CA GLN A 250 -38.20 -66.53 15.09
C GLN A 250 -38.16 -67.46 13.89
N GLU A 251 -37.63 -67.00 12.75
CA GLU A 251 -37.52 -67.82 11.53
C GLU A 251 -36.44 -68.91 11.66
N ARG A 252 -35.38 -68.67 12.42
CA ARG A 252 -34.40 -69.72 12.77
C ARG A 252 -35.02 -70.79 13.67
N GLU A 253 -35.77 -70.37 14.70
CA GLU A 253 -36.48 -71.30 15.59
C GLU A 253 -37.56 -72.09 14.85
N ARG A 254 -38.29 -71.45 13.92
CA ARG A 254 -39.29 -72.12 13.07
C ARG A 254 -38.64 -73.22 12.23
N ARG A 255 -37.55 -72.92 11.54
CA ARG A 255 -36.80 -73.92 10.74
C ARG A 255 -36.26 -75.05 11.60
N HIS A 256 -35.78 -74.75 12.81
CA HIS A 256 -35.32 -75.79 13.75
C HIS A 256 -36.47 -76.73 14.14
N ARG A 257 -37.65 -76.19 14.50
CA ARG A 257 -38.84 -76.98 14.81
C ARG A 257 -39.30 -77.85 13.62
N GLU A 258 -39.32 -77.29 12.42
CA GLU A 258 -39.65 -78.05 11.20
C GLU A 258 -38.67 -79.20 10.96
N GLN A 259 -37.37 -78.97 11.21
CA GLN A 259 -36.33 -79.98 11.07
C GLN A 259 -36.46 -81.10 12.12
N GLU A 260 -36.77 -80.76 13.37
CA GLU A 260 -37.08 -81.72 14.44
C GLU A 260 -38.33 -82.56 14.10
N GLU A 261 -39.40 -81.92 13.62
CA GLU A 261 -40.60 -82.65 13.18
C GLU A 261 -40.31 -83.61 12.03
N LEU A 262 -39.45 -83.20 11.08
CA LEU A 262 -39.03 -84.05 9.98
C LEU A 262 -38.23 -85.26 10.49
N GLN A 263 -37.34 -85.06 11.46
CA GLN A 263 -36.58 -86.14 12.10
C GLN A 263 -37.50 -87.12 12.82
N ILE A 264 -38.50 -86.62 13.57
CA ILE A 264 -39.50 -87.45 14.25
C ILE A 264 -40.32 -88.26 13.22
N LYS A 265 -40.70 -87.65 12.10
CA LYS A 265 -41.41 -88.36 11.00
C LYS A 265 -40.56 -89.48 10.41
N HIS A 266 -39.30 -89.19 10.06
CA HIS A 266 -38.38 -90.20 9.55
C HIS A 266 -38.15 -91.33 10.56
N GLU A 267 -38.03 -91.01 11.85
CA GLU A 267 -37.86 -92.01 12.90
C GLU A 267 -39.07 -92.94 13.04
N LYS A 268 -40.28 -92.37 13.06
CA LYS A 268 -41.53 -93.15 13.06
C LYS A 268 -41.64 -94.06 11.84
N GLU A 269 -41.22 -93.60 10.66
CA GLU A 269 -41.18 -94.45 9.46
C GLU A 269 -40.14 -95.57 9.57
N ARG A 270 -38.92 -95.27 10.05
CA ARG A 270 -37.90 -96.30 10.29
C ARG A 270 -38.42 -97.39 11.23
N GLU A 271 -39.08 -97.01 12.32
CA GLU A 271 -39.67 -97.99 13.25
C GLU A 271 -40.79 -98.82 12.60
N ARG A 272 -41.68 -98.20 11.83
CA ARG A 272 -42.72 -98.92 11.06
C ARG A 272 -42.09 -99.94 10.10
N MET A 273 -41.02 -99.56 9.41
CA MET A 273 -40.30 -100.43 8.49
C MET A 273 -39.62 -101.59 9.23
N LYS A 274 -38.99 -101.29 10.38
CA LYS A 274 -38.38 -102.30 11.25
C LYS A 274 -39.41 -103.32 11.74
N MET A 275 -40.59 -102.85 12.19
CA MET A 275 -41.67 -103.71 12.63
C MET A 275 -42.23 -104.59 11.50
N LYS A 276 -42.31 -104.09 10.26
CA LYS A 276 -42.66 -104.90 9.07
C LYS A 276 -41.63 -105.99 8.81
N MET A 277 -40.34 -105.65 8.79
CA MET A 277 -39.25 -106.62 8.57
C MET A 277 -39.21 -107.70 9.64
N GLU A 278 -39.45 -107.34 10.91
CA GLU A 278 -39.52 -108.31 12.02
C GLU A 278 -40.67 -109.30 11.83
N LYS A 279 -41.84 -108.81 11.39
CA LYS A 279 -43.03 -109.63 11.15
C LYS A 279 -42.82 -110.59 9.96
N GLU A 280 -42.13 -110.14 8.93
CA GLU A 280 -41.76 -110.95 7.76
C GLU A 280 -40.72 -112.02 8.12
N LYS A 281 -39.74 -111.67 8.96
CA LYS A 281 -38.75 -112.62 9.51
C LYS A 281 -39.43 -113.73 10.32
N GLN A 282 -40.39 -113.39 11.19
CA GLN A 282 -41.18 -114.37 11.95
C GLN A 282 -42.03 -115.28 11.06
N ASN A 283 -42.60 -114.76 9.97
CA ASN A 283 -43.34 -115.58 9.01
C ASN A 283 -42.42 -116.57 8.27
N ASN A 284 -41.25 -116.12 7.83
CA ASN A 284 -40.26 -116.99 7.19
C ASN A 284 -39.75 -118.07 8.15
N GLU A 285 -39.55 -117.74 9.42
CA GLU A 285 -39.12 -118.72 10.44
C GLU A 285 -40.19 -119.79 10.71
N LYS A 286 -41.48 -119.41 10.71
CA LYS A 286 -42.60 -120.37 10.80
C LYS A 286 -42.69 -121.26 9.56
N ASP A 287 -42.49 -120.71 8.37
CA ASP A 287 -42.54 -121.47 7.12
C ASP A 287 -41.35 -122.44 7.00
N TRP A 288 -40.17 -122.04 7.51
CA TRP A 288 -39.00 -122.92 7.59
C TRP A 288 -39.23 -124.12 8.53
N LYS A 289 -39.76 -123.88 9.74
CA LYS A 289 -40.11 -124.95 10.69
C LYS A 289 -41.10 -125.97 10.14
N ARG A 290 -42.16 -125.50 9.46
CA ARG A 290 -43.15 -126.40 8.83
C ARG A 290 -42.50 -127.34 7.80
N ARG A 291 -41.57 -126.83 6.99
CA ARG A 291 -40.88 -127.64 5.96
C ARG A 291 -39.89 -128.62 6.57
N GLU A 292 -39.28 -128.28 7.69
CA GLU A 292 -38.39 -129.17 8.44
C GLU A 292 -39.15 -130.36 9.03
N ASP A 293 -40.30 -130.11 9.67
CA ASP A 293 -41.17 -131.17 10.19
C ASP A 293 -41.66 -132.12 9.07
N GLU A 294 -42.07 -131.58 7.91
CA GLU A 294 -42.46 -132.37 6.72
C GLU A 294 -41.32 -133.22 6.15
N TYR A 295 -40.07 -132.78 6.32
CA TYR A 295 -38.90 -133.53 5.86
C TYR A 295 -38.60 -134.70 6.79
N ILE A 296 -38.63 -134.47 8.11
CA ILE A 296 -38.41 -135.50 9.14
C ILE A 296 -39.43 -136.64 9.02
N GLU A 297 -40.71 -136.30 8.82
CA GLU A 297 -41.80 -137.28 8.71
C GLU A 297 -41.65 -138.18 7.47
N ARG A 298 -41.19 -137.61 6.35
CA ARG A 298 -40.86 -138.35 5.12
C ARG A 298 -39.65 -139.27 5.29
N GLU A 299 -38.63 -138.82 6.03
CA GLU A 299 -37.43 -139.62 6.28
C GLU A 299 -37.73 -140.86 7.12
N GLU A 300 -38.62 -140.74 8.12
CA GLU A 300 -39.09 -141.89 8.90
C GLU A 300 -39.87 -142.90 8.05
N GLN A 301 -40.67 -142.42 7.09
CA GLN A 301 -41.40 -143.30 6.19
C GLN A 301 -40.46 -144.12 5.31
N TYR A 302 -39.43 -143.50 4.73
CA TYR A 302 -38.43 -144.23 3.93
C TYR A 302 -37.70 -145.30 4.73
N LYS A 303 -37.38 -145.04 6.01
CA LYS A 303 -36.74 -146.05 6.88
C LYS A 303 -37.64 -147.28 7.10
N ARG A 304 -38.96 -147.08 7.28
CA ARG A 304 -39.92 -148.19 7.40
C ARG A 304 -39.97 -149.04 6.13
N ASP A 305 -40.09 -148.39 4.97
CA ASP A 305 -40.20 -149.07 3.68
C ASP A 305 -38.93 -149.89 3.34
N ILE A 306 -37.73 -149.36 3.66
CA ILE A 306 -36.46 -150.10 3.50
C ILE A 306 -36.42 -151.35 4.38
N THR A 307 -36.92 -151.25 5.62
CA THR A 307 -36.90 -152.38 6.57
C THR A 307 -37.81 -153.53 6.12
N ASP A 308 -38.96 -153.21 5.50
CA ASP A 308 -39.88 -154.20 4.95
C ASP A 308 -39.30 -154.89 3.70
N ILE A 309 -38.58 -154.15 2.84
CA ILE A 309 -37.89 -154.71 1.67
C ILE A 309 -36.79 -155.70 2.09
N GLU A 310 -35.97 -155.34 3.09
CA GLU A 310 -34.91 -156.23 3.60
C GLU A 310 -35.45 -157.53 4.21
N LYS A 311 -36.66 -157.49 4.76
CA LYS A 311 -37.34 -158.67 5.30
C LYS A 311 -37.79 -159.61 4.17
N GLN A 312 -38.36 -159.06 3.10
CA GLN A 312 -38.77 -159.83 1.92
C GLN A 312 -37.59 -160.51 1.22
N GLU A 313 -36.45 -159.81 1.07
CA GLU A 313 -35.24 -160.41 0.48
C GLU A 313 -34.72 -161.61 1.29
N ARG A 314 -34.84 -161.56 2.62
CA ARG A 314 -34.37 -162.62 3.51
C ARG A 314 -35.22 -163.89 3.37
N GLU A 315 -36.53 -163.74 3.26
CA GLU A 315 -37.48 -164.85 3.05
C GLU A 315 -37.23 -165.55 1.71
N ILE A 316 -37.07 -164.78 0.62
CA ILE A 316 -36.76 -165.31 -0.72
C ILE A 316 -35.43 -166.08 -0.73
N ARG A 317 -34.42 -165.57 -0.02
CA ARG A 317 -33.08 -166.18 0.03
C ARG A 317 -33.08 -167.52 0.80
N GLU A 318 -33.91 -167.66 1.83
CA GLU A 318 -34.07 -168.94 2.54
C GLU A 318 -34.84 -169.97 1.72
N GLU A 319 -35.85 -169.53 0.96
CA GLU A 319 -36.67 -170.41 0.11
C GLU A 319 -35.83 -171.02 -1.03
N LEU A 320 -35.03 -170.20 -1.71
CA LEU A 320 -34.07 -170.64 -2.74
C LEU A 320 -33.01 -171.62 -2.21
N LYS A 321 -32.67 -171.53 -0.91
CA LYS A 321 -31.72 -172.43 -0.28
C LYS A 321 -32.31 -173.83 -0.06
N ARG A 322 -33.59 -173.91 0.33
CA ARG A 322 -34.30 -175.18 0.54
C ARG A 322 -34.49 -175.94 -0.77
N GLU A 323 -34.89 -175.25 -1.85
CA GLU A 323 -35.06 -175.88 -3.17
C GLU A 323 -33.76 -176.48 -3.71
N ARG A 324 -32.62 -175.79 -3.49
CA ARG A 324 -31.30 -176.26 -3.92
C ARG A 324 -30.89 -177.54 -3.19
N GLU A 325 -31.14 -177.62 -1.89
CA GLU A 325 -30.82 -178.79 -1.07
C GLU A 325 -31.68 -180.02 -1.44
N GLU A 326 -32.96 -179.81 -1.80
CA GLU A 326 -33.83 -180.88 -2.30
C GLU A 326 -33.40 -181.39 -3.69
N TRP A 327 -33.00 -180.48 -4.58
CA TRP A 327 -32.52 -180.84 -5.92
C TRP A 327 -31.24 -181.69 -5.85
N GLU A 328 -30.30 -181.34 -4.97
CA GLU A 328 -29.07 -182.12 -4.77
C GLU A 328 -29.34 -183.55 -4.28
N LYS A 329 -30.25 -183.72 -3.31
CA LYS A 329 -30.65 -185.05 -2.81
C LYS A 329 -31.22 -185.93 -3.93
N LYS A 330 -32.07 -185.35 -4.79
CA LYS A 330 -32.70 -186.05 -5.91
C LYS A 330 -31.67 -186.52 -6.94
N LYS A 331 -30.67 -185.67 -7.21
CA LYS A 331 -29.56 -185.98 -8.13
C LYS A 331 -28.58 -187.05 -7.62
N GLN A 332 -28.59 -187.31 -6.32
CA GLN A 332 -27.70 -188.30 -5.70
C GLN A 332 -28.33 -189.69 -5.72
N GLN A 333 -29.66 -189.79 -5.62
CA GLN A 333 -30.40 -191.04 -5.80
C GLN A 333 -30.39 -191.54 -7.26
N GLU A 334 -30.46 -190.64 -8.24
CA GLU A 334 -30.33 -191.02 -9.67
C GLU A 334 -28.97 -191.64 -9.99
N ARG A 335 -27.89 -191.09 -9.43
CA ARG A 335 -26.53 -191.63 -9.62
C ARG A 335 -26.34 -193.02 -9.03
N GLN A 336 -27.03 -193.33 -7.92
CA GLN A 336 -27.03 -194.67 -7.34
C GLN A 336 -27.79 -195.69 -8.21
N SER A 337 -28.87 -195.26 -8.89
CA SER A 337 -29.67 -196.16 -9.73
C SER A 337 -28.97 -196.54 -11.04
N GLU A 338 -28.17 -195.65 -11.63
CA GLU A 338 -27.47 -195.93 -12.89
C GLU A 338 -26.24 -196.84 -12.72
N GLU A 339 -25.59 -196.82 -11.56
CA GLU A 339 -24.44 -197.70 -11.28
C GLU A 339 -24.88 -199.15 -11.05
N GLU A 340 -25.98 -199.38 -10.32
CA GLU A 340 -26.53 -200.72 -10.09
C GLU A 340 -27.01 -201.38 -11.41
N GLU A 341 -27.52 -200.58 -12.36
CA GLU A 341 -27.96 -201.09 -13.66
C GLU A 341 -26.77 -201.46 -14.58
N LYS A 342 -25.65 -200.73 -14.48
CA LYS A 342 -24.42 -201.04 -15.24
C LYS A 342 -23.73 -202.30 -14.75
N GLU A 343 -23.73 -202.59 -13.45
CA GLU A 343 -23.17 -203.85 -12.94
C GLU A 343 -24.03 -205.06 -13.32
N ARG A 344 -25.37 -204.94 -13.25
CA ARG A 344 -26.27 -206.01 -13.72
C ARG A 344 -26.07 -206.36 -15.19
N ARG A 345 -25.82 -205.37 -16.06
CA ARG A 345 -25.59 -205.61 -17.49
C ARG A 345 -24.26 -206.31 -17.77
N ARG A 346 -23.19 -206.03 -17.01
CA ARG A 346 -21.91 -206.76 -17.17
C ARG A 346 -22.00 -208.23 -16.74
N PHE A 347 -22.90 -208.57 -15.82
CA PHE A 347 -23.08 -209.96 -15.36
C PHE A 347 -23.69 -210.87 -16.45
N ASN A 348 -24.47 -210.33 -17.40
CA ASN A 348 -25.29 -211.14 -18.32
C ASN A 348 -24.74 -211.31 -19.73
N GLU A 349 -23.66 -210.61 -20.12
CA GLU A 349 -23.17 -210.62 -21.51
C GLU A 349 -22.11 -211.71 -21.81
N LEU A 350 -21.75 -212.60 -20.86
CA LEU A 350 -20.72 -213.61 -21.12
C LEU A 350 -21.20 -215.03 -21.51
N TYR A 351 -22.41 -215.48 -21.18
CA TYR A 351 -22.90 -216.82 -21.54
C TYR A 351 -24.44 -216.79 -21.56
N THR A 352 -25.21 -217.00 -22.64
CA THR A 352 -24.95 -217.66 -23.92
C THR A 352 -26.09 -217.36 -24.91
N GLY A 353 -25.73 -217.37 -26.20
CA GLY A 353 -26.65 -217.73 -27.28
C GLY A 353 -25.95 -218.16 -28.59
N THR A 354 -25.64 -219.42 -28.97
CA THR A 354 -25.74 -220.83 -28.44
C THR A 354 -27.02 -221.29 -27.71
N HIS A 355 -28.07 -220.48 -27.72
CA HIS A 355 -29.34 -220.48 -26.98
C HIS A 355 -30.07 -219.23 -27.52
N GLU A 356 -31.38 -219.02 -27.36
CA GLU A 356 -32.41 -219.63 -28.20
C GLU A 356 -33.20 -218.52 -28.93
N VAL A 357 -34.05 -218.98 -29.83
CA VAL A 357 -34.63 -218.40 -31.05
C VAL A 357 -35.92 -217.59 -30.76
N GLN A 358 -36.51 -217.09 -31.85
CA GLN A 358 -37.96 -216.84 -32.05
C GLN A 358 -38.44 -215.46 -31.56
N HIS A 359 -39.49 -214.82 -32.07
CA HIS A 359 -40.31 -214.87 -33.29
C HIS A 359 -41.17 -213.58 -33.22
N THR A 360 -41.58 -213.06 -34.38
CA THR A 360 -42.90 -212.43 -34.69
C THR A 360 -43.83 -211.97 -33.55
N ASN A 361 -44.32 -210.71 -33.58
CA ASN A 361 -45.75 -210.28 -33.50
C ASN A 361 -45.83 -208.75 -33.28
N SER A 362 -46.51 -207.95 -34.09
CA SER A 362 -47.97 -207.83 -34.31
C SER A 362 -48.70 -206.98 -33.25
N LYS A 363 -49.21 -205.83 -33.72
CA LYS A 363 -50.54 -205.21 -33.44
C LYS A 363 -50.93 -204.68 -32.04
N LEU A 364 -51.66 -203.54 -32.10
CA LEU A 364 -52.81 -203.10 -31.29
C LEU A 364 -52.63 -202.83 -29.77
N ASN A 365 -52.88 -201.58 -29.35
CA ASN A 365 -54.09 -201.13 -28.61
C ASN A 365 -53.96 -199.69 -28.07
N LEU A 366 -55.13 -199.06 -27.91
CA LEU A 366 -55.54 -197.78 -27.30
C LEU A 366 -54.54 -196.98 -26.43
#